data_AF-A0A2E6JCJ6-F1
#
_entry.id   AF-A0A2E6JCJ6-F1
#
_cell.length_a   1.000
_cell.length_b   1.000
_cell.length_c   1.000
_cell.angle_alpha   90.00
_cell.angle_beta   90.00
_cell.angle_gamma   90.00
#
_symmetry.space_group_name_H-M   'P 1'
#
loop_
_entity.id
_entity.type
_entity.pdbx_description
1 polymer ?
#
loop_
_entity_poly.entity_id
_entity_poly.type
_entity_poly.pdbx_seq_one_letter_code
_entity_poly.pdbx_strand_id
1 'polypeptide(L)'
;MNLSSAAVSPETDEIALAGLTPISSNLLQAPRIAEAPAQLECKYLKTTTIRGWGHGDDYKVIFGEVIGIHIDETMITKTGLVDVAKIIPIGRLGNSAYARVDANSSFTMGRPL
;
A
#
# COMPACT_ATOMS: atom_id res chain seq x y z
N MET A 1 -6.05 7.78 -0.15
CA MET A 1 -6.18 7.28 -1.54
C MET A 1 -6.89 8.25 -2.48
N ASN A 2 -8.03 8.86 -2.12
CA ASN A 2 -8.78 9.68 -3.08
C ASN A 2 -8.02 10.96 -3.51
N LEU A 3 -7.70 11.86 -2.56
CA LEU A 3 -7.01 13.12 -2.87
C LEU A 3 -5.63 12.91 -3.51
N SER A 4 -4.88 11.94 -3.03
CA SER A 4 -3.56 11.57 -3.57
C SER A 4 -3.60 10.92 -4.97
N SER A 5 -4.78 10.83 -5.59
CA SER A 5 -4.96 10.32 -6.97
C SER A 5 -5.47 11.38 -7.94
N ALA A 6 -5.61 12.63 -7.48
CA ALA A 6 -6.00 13.75 -8.32
C ALA A 6 -4.94 13.99 -9.42
N ALA A 7 -5.41 14.38 -10.62
CA ALA A 7 -4.51 14.80 -11.69
C ALA A 7 -3.93 16.19 -11.36
N VAL A 8 -2.76 16.21 -10.76
CA VAL A 8 -2.03 17.43 -10.35
C VAL A 8 -0.76 17.62 -11.18
N SER A 9 -0.06 18.75 -10.99
CA SER A 9 1.19 19.00 -11.71
C SER A 9 2.31 18.06 -11.24
N PRO A 10 3.32 17.77 -12.09
CA PRO A 10 4.44 16.89 -11.72
C PRO A 10 5.23 17.31 -10.47
N GLU A 11 5.19 18.60 -10.12
CA GLU A 11 5.90 19.18 -8.99
C GLU A 11 5.05 19.24 -7.71
N THR A 12 3.77 18.84 -7.78
CA THR A 12 2.86 18.86 -6.64
C THR A 12 3.17 17.68 -5.71
N ASP A 13 3.42 17.96 -4.44
CA ASP A 13 3.56 16.92 -3.42
C ASP A 13 2.16 16.40 -3.01
N GLU A 14 1.82 15.19 -3.44
CA GLU A 14 0.52 14.58 -3.12
C GLU A 14 0.40 14.15 -1.65
N ILE A 15 1.50 14.00 -0.92
CA ILE A 15 1.48 13.72 0.53
C ILE A 15 0.91 14.95 1.25
N ALA A 16 1.46 16.13 0.94
CA ALA A 16 0.99 17.40 1.48
C ALA A 16 -0.45 17.70 1.05
N LEU A 17 -0.78 17.49 -0.24
CA LEU A 17 -2.14 17.68 -0.77
C LEU A 17 -3.18 16.82 -0.03
N ALA A 18 -2.82 15.58 0.31
CA ALA A 18 -3.70 14.68 1.03
C ALA A 18 -3.73 14.92 2.55
N GLY A 19 -2.94 15.88 3.06
CA GLY A 19 -2.84 16.18 4.49
C GLY A 19 -2.19 15.05 5.30
N LEU A 20 -1.29 14.29 4.70
CA LEU A 20 -0.59 13.16 5.32
C LEU A 20 0.76 13.59 5.89
N THR A 21 1.26 12.85 6.89
CA THR A 21 2.51 13.18 7.57
C THR A 21 3.65 12.30 7.06
N PRO A 22 4.63 12.85 6.32
CA PRO A 22 5.82 12.10 5.93
C PRO A 22 6.73 11.87 7.14
N ILE A 23 7.26 10.66 7.28
CA ILE A 23 8.24 10.27 8.29
C ILE A 23 9.43 9.56 7.65
N SER A 24 10.60 9.63 8.30
CA SER A 24 11.80 8.99 7.78
C SER A 24 11.71 7.46 7.76
N SER A 25 12.26 6.89 6.70
CA SER A 25 12.59 5.47 6.57
C SER A 25 13.93 5.17 7.24
N ASN A 26 14.16 3.91 7.61
CA ASN A 26 15.38 3.45 8.27
C ASN A 26 16.49 3.06 7.27
N LEU A 27 16.13 2.47 6.14
CA LEU A 27 17.07 1.83 5.20
C LEU A 27 17.12 2.52 3.82
N LEU A 28 16.23 3.48 3.55
CA LEU A 28 16.17 4.20 2.28
C LEU A 28 15.73 5.66 2.46
N GLN A 29 15.86 6.48 1.40
CA GLN A 29 15.58 7.92 1.47
C GLN A 29 14.10 8.28 1.28
N ALA A 30 13.32 7.45 0.60
CA ALA A 30 11.90 7.73 0.38
C ALA A 30 11.14 7.71 1.72
N PRO A 31 10.23 8.66 1.98
CA PRO A 31 9.52 8.74 3.24
C PRO A 31 8.46 7.63 3.37
N ARG A 32 8.11 7.29 4.61
CA ARG A 32 6.89 6.54 4.95
C ARG A 32 5.79 7.53 5.36
N ILE A 33 4.56 7.04 5.44
CA ILE A 33 3.40 7.82 5.87
C ILE A 33 3.03 7.42 7.29
N ALA A 34 3.00 8.39 8.22
CA ALA A 34 2.77 8.11 9.64
C ALA A 34 1.40 7.47 9.91
N GLU A 35 0.39 7.86 9.15
CA GLU A 35 -0.99 7.38 9.28
C GLU A 35 -1.19 5.95 8.73
N ALA A 36 -0.21 5.40 8.00
CA ALA A 36 -0.30 4.03 7.52
C ALA A 36 0.03 3.03 8.64
N PRO A 37 -0.82 2.03 8.92
CA PRO A 37 -0.59 1.06 10.00
C PRO A 37 0.50 0.02 9.65
N ALA A 38 0.84 -0.09 8.37
CA ALA A 38 1.91 -0.96 7.88
C ALA A 38 2.57 -0.31 6.66
N GLN A 39 3.91 -0.34 6.60
CA GLN A 39 4.71 0.15 5.48
C GLN A 39 5.86 -0.80 5.16
N LEU A 40 6.19 -0.90 3.88
CA LEU A 40 7.31 -1.70 3.39
C LEU A 40 8.37 -0.79 2.80
N GLU A 41 9.58 -0.90 3.29
CA GLU A 41 10.75 -0.29 2.66
C GLU A 41 11.26 -1.24 1.59
N CYS A 42 11.28 -0.76 0.34
CA CYS A 42 11.57 -1.59 -0.82
C CYS A 42 12.76 -1.05 -1.62
N LYS A 43 13.67 -1.93 -2.02
CA LYS A 43 14.72 -1.63 -3.01
C LYS A 43 14.25 -2.04 -4.39
N TYR A 44 14.49 -1.20 -5.39
CA TYR A 44 14.19 -1.52 -6.79
C TYR A 44 14.94 -2.78 -7.25
N LEU A 45 14.21 -3.71 -7.86
CA LEU A 45 14.78 -4.92 -8.44
C LEU A 45 14.77 -4.86 -9.97
N LYS A 46 13.59 -4.68 -10.57
CA LYS A 46 13.43 -4.57 -12.04
C LYS A 46 12.08 -3.97 -12.43
N THR A 47 11.99 -3.44 -13.63
CA THR A 47 10.73 -3.10 -14.30
C THR A 47 10.54 -3.99 -15.52
N THR A 48 9.36 -4.60 -15.65
CA THR A 48 8.90 -5.24 -16.87
C THR A 48 7.84 -4.36 -17.51
N THR A 49 8.04 -3.99 -18.77
CA THR A 49 7.04 -3.23 -19.54
C THR A 49 6.09 -4.19 -20.23
N ILE A 50 4.79 -3.99 -20.02
CA ILE A 50 3.70 -4.71 -20.69
C ILE A 50 3.09 -3.77 -21.70
N ARG A 51 3.13 -4.16 -22.96
CA ARG A 51 2.66 -3.31 -24.06
C ARG A 51 1.16 -3.07 -23.93
N GLY A 52 0.77 -1.80 -24.02
CA GLY A 52 -0.63 -1.39 -24.06
C GLY A 52 -1.31 -1.68 -25.39
N TRP A 53 -2.59 -1.31 -25.46
CA TRP A 53 -3.39 -1.44 -26.68
C TRP A 53 -3.18 -0.27 -27.66
N GLY A 54 -2.86 0.93 -27.15
CA GLY A 54 -2.57 2.14 -27.93
C GLY A 54 -1.13 2.64 -27.79
N HIS A 55 -0.79 3.65 -28.60
CA HIS A 55 0.48 4.36 -28.48
C HIS A 55 0.51 5.17 -27.18
N GLY A 56 1.40 4.81 -26.25
CA GLY A 56 1.56 5.50 -24.96
C GLY A 56 0.93 4.78 -23.76
N ASP A 57 0.25 3.65 -23.98
CA ASP A 57 -0.47 2.91 -22.94
C ASP A 57 0.36 1.80 -22.28
N ASP A 58 1.69 1.89 -22.32
CA ASP A 58 2.54 0.85 -21.75
C ASP A 58 2.39 0.80 -20.22
N TYR A 59 2.03 -0.38 -19.71
CA TYR A 59 1.94 -0.65 -18.29
C TYR A 59 3.29 -1.09 -17.76
N LYS A 60 3.68 -0.60 -16.58
CA LYS A 60 4.95 -0.97 -15.94
C LYS A 60 4.67 -1.85 -14.73
N VAL A 61 5.19 -3.08 -14.74
CA VAL A 61 5.24 -3.93 -13.56
C VAL A 61 6.59 -3.70 -12.88
N ILE A 62 6.55 -3.10 -11.69
CA ILE A 62 7.74 -2.81 -10.89
C ILE A 62 7.88 -3.90 -9.83
N PHE A 63 9.03 -4.57 -9.82
CA PHE A 63 9.40 -5.53 -8.79
C PHE A 63 10.35 -4.84 -7.81
N GLY A 64 10.05 -4.97 -6.52
CA GLY A 64 10.89 -4.49 -5.43
C GLY A 64 11.17 -5.60 -4.42
N GLU A 65 12.37 -5.56 -3.83
CA GLU A 65 12.76 -6.40 -2.71
C GLU A 65 12.39 -5.68 -1.40
N VAL A 66 11.62 -6.32 -0.54
CA VAL A 66 11.31 -5.80 0.80
C VAL A 66 12.55 -5.92 1.67
N ILE A 67 13.13 -4.79 2.04
CA ILE A 67 14.34 -4.71 2.89
C ILE A 67 14.02 -4.26 4.32
N GLY A 68 12.83 -3.71 4.56
CA GLY A 68 12.35 -3.32 5.88
C GLY A 68 10.83 -3.35 5.99
N ILE A 69 10.33 -3.68 7.17
CA ILE A 69 8.90 -3.75 7.48
C ILE A 69 8.64 -2.94 8.74
N HIS A 70 7.64 -2.05 8.67
CA HIS A 70 7.15 -1.29 9.81
C HIS A 70 5.67 -1.57 9.97
N ILE A 71 5.26 -1.99 11.15
CA ILE A 71 3.85 -2.26 11.47
C ILE A 71 3.59 -1.72 12.87
N ASP A 72 2.46 -1.04 13.06
CA ASP A 72 1.98 -0.68 14.39
C ASP A 72 1.79 -1.95 15.22
N GLU A 73 2.53 -2.06 16.32
CA GLU A 73 2.53 -3.25 17.19
C GLU A 73 1.13 -3.60 17.71
N THR A 74 0.23 -2.61 17.85
CA THR A 74 -1.15 -2.84 18.29
C THR A 74 -1.99 -3.64 17.27
N MET A 75 -1.51 -3.70 16.03
CA MET A 75 -2.07 -4.42 14.89
C MET A 75 -1.45 -5.81 14.71
N ILE A 76 -0.58 -6.24 15.61
CA ILE A 76 -0.01 -7.59 15.62
C ILE A 76 -0.73 -8.42 16.69
N THR A 77 -1.14 -9.63 16.33
CA THR A 77 -1.75 -10.56 17.28
C THR A 77 -0.72 -11.06 18.28
N LYS A 78 -1.18 -11.64 19.40
CA LYS A 78 -0.29 -12.27 20.39
C LYS A 78 0.56 -13.41 19.81
N THR A 79 0.17 -13.97 18.67
CA THR A 79 0.90 -15.04 17.97
C THR A 79 1.86 -14.52 16.89
N GLY A 80 2.05 -13.20 16.81
CA GLY A 80 2.97 -12.57 15.85
C GLY A 80 2.42 -12.45 14.42
N LEU A 81 1.11 -12.62 14.23
CA LEU A 81 0.46 -12.46 12.93
C LEU A 81 -0.11 -11.06 12.77
N VAL A 82 -0.26 -10.60 11.53
CA VAL A 82 -0.94 -9.35 11.23
C VAL A 82 -2.44 -9.48 11.48
N ASP A 83 -2.99 -8.62 12.34
CA ASP A 83 -4.41 -8.53 12.63
C ASP A 83 -5.12 -7.67 11.58
N VAL A 84 -5.48 -8.30 10.46
CA VAL A 84 -6.12 -7.64 9.31
C VAL A 84 -7.41 -6.92 9.71
N ALA A 85 -8.18 -7.50 10.64
CA ALA A 85 -9.44 -6.93 11.09
C ALA A 85 -9.25 -5.63 11.88
N LYS A 86 -8.11 -5.44 12.55
CA LYS A 86 -7.74 -4.17 13.19
C LYS A 86 -7.12 -3.16 12.23
N ILE A 87 -6.31 -3.63 11.27
CA ILE A 87 -5.72 -2.75 10.23
C ILE A 87 -6.80 -2.10 9.38
N ILE A 88 -7.86 -2.84 9.09
CA ILE A 88 -8.98 -2.40 8.25
C ILE A 88 -8.49 -1.95 6.85
N PRO A 89 -7.81 -2.83 6.08
CA PRO A 89 -7.34 -2.44 4.76
C PRO A 89 -8.52 -2.16 3.82
N ILE A 90 -8.29 -1.25 2.88
CA ILE A 90 -9.27 -0.91 1.85
C ILE A 90 -8.99 -1.73 0.59
N GLY A 91 -9.96 -2.53 0.17
CA GLY A 91 -9.93 -3.25 -1.11
C GLY A 91 -10.49 -2.39 -2.25
N ARG A 92 -9.88 -2.44 -3.45
CA ARG A 92 -10.43 -1.80 -4.66
C ARG A 92 -11.33 -2.80 -5.39
N LEU A 93 -12.58 -2.43 -5.65
CA LEU A 93 -13.57 -3.34 -6.28
C LEU A 93 -13.86 -3.02 -7.76
N GLY A 94 -13.57 -1.80 -8.22
CA GLY A 94 -13.82 -1.36 -9.61
C GLY A 94 -14.47 0.02 -9.62
N ASN A 95 -14.20 0.82 -10.65
CA ASN A 95 -14.60 2.24 -10.70
C ASN A 95 -14.24 2.95 -9.38
N SER A 96 -15.19 3.67 -8.79
CA SER A 96 -15.04 4.34 -7.49
C SER A 96 -15.50 3.48 -6.30
N ALA A 97 -15.72 2.17 -6.48
CA ALA A 97 -16.15 1.27 -5.42
C ALA A 97 -14.96 0.69 -4.65
N TYR A 98 -15.11 0.65 -3.32
CA TYR A 98 -14.13 0.16 -2.38
C TYR A 98 -14.80 -0.73 -1.32
N ALA A 99 -14.05 -1.73 -0.84
CA ALA A 99 -14.43 -2.56 0.28
C ALA A 99 -13.67 -2.13 1.53
N ARG A 100 -14.37 -2.07 2.65
CA ARG A 100 -13.76 -2.03 3.98
C ARG A 100 -13.58 -3.46 4.46
N VAL A 101 -12.34 -3.90 4.67
CA VAL A 101 -12.08 -5.25 5.18
C VAL A 101 -11.96 -5.18 6.70
N ASP A 102 -13.02 -5.56 7.41
CA ASP A 102 -13.08 -5.58 8.88
C ASP A 102 -13.50 -6.96 9.44
N ALA A 103 -13.69 -7.02 10.76
CA ALA A 103 -14.12 -8.23 11.47
C ALA A 103 -15.47 -8.80 11.02
N ASN A 104 -16.36 -7.99 10.42
CA ASN A 104 -17.67 -8.45 9.93
C ASN A 104 -17.57 -9.06 8.52
N SER A 105 -16.55 -8.67 7.76
CA SER A 105 -16.33 -9.06 6.37
C SER A 105 -15.25 -10.14 6.17
N SER A 106 -14.53 -10.52 7.24
CA SER A 106 -13.41 -11.45 7.19
C SER A 106 -13.65 -12.68 8.08
N PHE A 107 -13.16 -13.83 7.62
CA PHE A 107 -13.20 -15.08 8.37
C PHE A 107 -11.98 -15.94 8.00
N THR A 108 -11.59 -16.85 8.89
CA THR A 108 -10.47 -17.76 8.66
C THR A 108 -11.01 -19.12 8.20
N MET A 109 -10.43 -19.64 7.12
CA MET A 109 -10.65 -21.02 6.69
C MET A 109 -9.42 -21.86 7.05
N GLY A 110 -9.65 -22.98 7.72
CA GLY A 110 -8.60 -23.98 7.92
C GLY A 110 -8.20 -24.61 6.59
N ARG A 111 -6.90 -24.84 6.39
CA ARG A 111 -6.41 -25.55 5.22
C ARG A 111 -6.82 -27.04 5.32
N PRO A 112 -7.53 -27.60 4.33
CA PRO A 112 -7.76 -29.05 4.28
C PRO A 112 -6.42 -29.78 4.16
N LEU A 113 -6.26 -30.87 4.92
CA LEU A 113 -5.14 -31.81 4.79
C LEU A 113 -5.38 -32.75 3.61
#